data_AF-A0A845TU67-F1
#
_entry.id   AF-A0A845TU67-F1
#
_cell.length_a   1.000
_cell.length_b   1.000
_cell.length_c   1.000
_cell.angle_alpha   90.00
_cell.angle_beta   90.00
_cell.angle_gamma   90.00
#
_symmetry.space_group_name_H-M   'P 1'
#
loop_
_entity.id
_entity.type
_entity.pdbx_description
1 polymer ?
#
loop_
_entity_poly.entity_id
_entity_poly.type
_entity_poly.pdbx_seq_one_letter_code
_entity_poly.pdbx_strand_id
1 'polypeptide(L)'
;MIKKYLLGIAIVIASTCHAAAPVDVNQADQAALDGIKGIGPRMSQTILDERKKGGNFKDWPDLEQRVKGIKTKSAVRLSEAGLTVDGKPRKAIAKTK
;
A
#
# COMPACT_ATOMS: atom_id res chain seq x y z
N MET A 1 -28.29 -34.71 -37.53
CA MET A 1 -29.17 -34.52 -36.35
C MET A 1 -28.30 -34.57 -35.09
N ILE A 2 -27.51 -33.55 -34.78
CA ILE A 2 -27.76 -32.50 -33.76
C ILE A 2 -28.32 -33.04 -32.43
N LYS A 3 -27.42 -33.34 -31.49
CA LYS A 3 -27.54 -33.06 -30.05
C LYS A 3 -26.12 -32.71 -29.54
N LYS A 4 -25.58 -31.56 -29.96
CA LYS A 4 -25.50 -30.31 -29.18
C LYS A 4 -24.88 -30.51 -27.79
N TYR A 5 -23.56 -30.29 -27.76
CA TYR A 5 -22.76 -29.66 -26.71
C TYR A 5 -23.48 -29.38 -25.39
N LEU A 6 -23.19 -30.17 -24.37
CA LEU A 6 -23.43 -29.94 -22.94
C LEU A 6 -22.55 -31.00 -22.24
N LEU A 7 -21.69 -30.74 -21.25
CA LEU A 7 -21.53 -29.61 -20.35
C LEU A 7 -20.40 -30.03 -19.39
N GLY A 8 -19.48 -29.12 -19.00
CA GLY A 8 -18.70 -29.30 -17.75
C GLY A 8 -17.17 -29.21 -17.81
N ILE A 9 -16.58 -28.41 -18.69
CA ILE A 9 -15.25 -27.84 -18.41
C ILE A 9 -15.44 -26.84 -17.26
N ALA A 10 -15.22 -27.26 -16.03
CA ALA A 10 -15.11 -26.38 -14.87
C ALA A 10 -13.63 -26.20 -14.49
N ILE A 11 -12.79 -25.91 -15.49
CA ILE A 11 -11.55 -25.16 -15.28
C ILE A 11 -11.96 -23.69 -15.37
N VAL A 12 -12.53 -23.17 -14.29
CA VAL A 12 -12.67 -21.71 -14.12
C VAL A 12 -11.84 -21.33 -12.92
N ILE A 13 -10.55 -21.17 -13.24
CA ILE A 13 -9.77 -19.99 -12.91
C ILE A 13 -9.92 -19.58 -11.45
N ALA A 14 -8.95 -20.03 -10.66
CA ALA A 14 -8.51 -19.34 -9.47
C ALA A 14 -8.62 -17.83 -9.72
N SER A 15 -9.63 -17.22 -9.10
CA SER A 15 -9.71 -15.78 -8.93
C SER A 15 -8.54 -15.39 -8.03
N THR A 16 -7.32 -15.41 -8.57
CA THR A 16 -6.25 -14.54 -8.13
C THR A 16 -6.76 -13.15 -8.40
N CYS A 17 -7.54 -12.62 -7.47
CA CYS A 17 -7.66 -11.18 -7.34
C CYS A 17 -6.21 -10.74 -7.22
N HIS A 18 -5.70 -10.12 -8.27
CA HIS A 18 -4.52 -9.28 -8.16
C HIS A 18 -5.00 -8.04 -7.41
N ALA A 19 -5.37 -8.21 -6.14
CA ALA A 19 -5.37 -7.14 -5.19
C ALA A 19 -3.92 -6.69 -5.19
N ALA A 20 -3.65 -5.52 -5.77
CA ALA A 20 -2.37 -4.85 -5.63
C ALA A 20 -2.00 -4.95 -4.14
N ALA A 21 -1.01 -5.79 -3.85
CA ALA A 21 -0.72 -6.15 -2.47
C ALA A 21 -0.39 -4.84 -1.75
N PRO A 22 -1.04 -4.55 -0.61
CA PRO A 22 -0.72 -3.36 0.14
C PRO A 22 0.78 -3.37 0.47
N VAL A 23 1.48 -2.33 0.04
CA VAL A 23 2.91 -2.17 0.29
C VAL A 23 3.06 -1.65 1.71
N ASP A 24 3.45 -2.53 2.62
CA ASP A 24 3.69 -2.15 4.01
C ASP A 24 5.03 -1.42 4.12
N VAL A 25 5.05 -0.21 4.65
CA VAL A 25 6.26 0.58 4.86
C VAL A 25 7.37 -0.17 5.64
N ASN A 26 6.99 -1.07 6.54
CA ASN A 26 7.92 -1.84 7.36
C ASN A 26 8.61 -2.95 6.57
N GLN A 27 8.00 -3.42 5.48
CA GLN A 27 8.51 -4.52 4.66
C GLN A 27 8.91 -4.08 3.24
N ALA A 28 8.47 -2.89 2.82
CA ALA A 28 8.74 -2.36 1.49
C ALA A 28 10.23 -2.11 1.27
N ASP A 29 10.68 -2.37 0.06
CA ASP A 29 11.98 -1.97 -0.45
C ASP A 29 11.90 -0.60 -1.13
N GLN A 30 13.05 -0.06 -1.52
CA GLN A 30 13.10 1.27 -2.14
C GLN A 30 12.26 1.34 -3.41
N ALA A 31 12.30 0.28 -4.25
CA ALA A 31 11.57 0.24 -5.51
C ALA A 31 10.05 0.14 -5.28
N ALA A 32 9.59 -0.66 -4.32
CA ALA A 32 8.16 -0.70 -3.99
C ALA A 32 7.66 0.65 -3.44
N LEU A 33 8.45 1.31 -2.59
CA LEU A 33 8.11 2.65 -2.10
C LEU A 33 8.08 3.67 -3.24
N ASP A 34 9.09 3.68 -4.11
CA ASP A 34 9.14 4.58 -5.27
C ASP A 34 8.03 4.32 -6.30
N GLY A 35 7.51 3.09 -6.36
CA GLY A 35 6.36 2.74 -7.18
C GLY A 35 5.03 3.30 -6.68
N ILE A 36 4.94 3.73 -5.42
CA ILE A 36 3.71 4.32 -4.87
C ILE A 36 3.54 5.74 -5.40
N LYS A 37 2.40 5.99 -6.04
CA LYS A 37 2.04 7.31 -6.58
C LYS A 37 2.06 8.37 -5.46
N GLY A 38 3.04 9.26 -5.51
CA GLY A 38 3.22 10.35 -4.54
C GLY A 38 4.39 10.14 -3.57
N ILE A 39 5.02 8.96 -3.57
CA ILE A 39 6.37 8.76 -3.03
C ILE A 39 7.35 8.96 -4.18
N GLY A 40 8.45 9.66 -3.90
CA GLY A 40 9.57 9.77 -4.83
C GLY A 40 10.87 9.31 -4.16
N PRO A 41 11.98 9.26 -4.91
CA PRO A 41 13.26 8.69 -4.46
C PRO A 41 13.80 9.32 -3.17
N ARG A 42 13.52 10.60 -2.94
CA ARG A 42 13.89 11.29 -1.69
C ARG A 42 13.10 10.79 -0.49
N MET A 43 11.81 10.51 -0.70
CA MET A 43 10.89 10.08 0.36
C MET A 43 11.13 8.61 0.72
N SER A 44 11.28 7.74 -0.28
CA SER A 44 11.62 6.33 -0.06
C SER A 44 12.93 6.17 0.69
N GLN A 45 13.97 6.93 0.32
CA GLN A 45 15.23 6.95 1.06
C GLN A 45 15.04 7.39 2.51
N THR A 46 14.26 8.46 2.74
CA THR A 46 13.97 8.94 4.09
C THR A 46 13.25 7.88 4.92
N ILE A 47 12.24 7.21 4.35
CA ILE A 47 11.51 6.12 5.01
C ILE A 47 12.47 4.99 5.42
N LEU A 48 13.37 4.58 4.51
CA LEU A 48 14.34 3.52 4.78
C LEU A 48 15.36 3.93 5.84
N ASP A 49 15.83 5.18 5.81
CA ASP A 49 16.76 5.72 6.81
C ASP A 49 16.11 5.81 8.19
N GLU A 50 14.87 6.30 8.26
CA GLU A 50 14.09 6.34 9.49
C GLU A 50 13.85 4.92 10.02
N ARG A 51 13.49 3.97 9.15
CA ARG A 51 13.32 2.55 9.52
C ARG A 51 14.61 1.94 10.06
N LYS A 52 15.76 2.27 9.46
CA LYS A 52 17.08 1.82 9.94
C LYS A 52 17.47 2.44 11.28
N LYS A 53 17.12 3.71 11.50
CA LYS A 53 17.50 4.46 12.72
C LYS A 53 16.61 4.16 13.92
N GLY A 54 15.30 4.16 13.73
CA GLY A 54 14.31 4.03 14.80
C GLY A 54 13.48 2.75 14.74
N GLY A 55 13.82 1.82 13.86
CA GLY A 55 13.08 0.57 13.67
C GLY A 55 11.74 0.78 12.95
N ASN A 56 10.90 -0.25 12.99
CA ASN A 56 9.60 -0.30 12.33
C ASN A 56 8.68 0.85 12.79
N PHE A 57 7.86 1.34 11.86
CA PHE A 57 6.81 2.30 12.12
C PHE A 57 5.63 1.62 12.79
N LYS A 58 5.18 2.19 13.91
CA LYS A 58 4.07 1.65 14.70
C LYS A 58 2.71 1.94 14.07
N ASP A 59 2.56 3.16 13.55
CA ASP A 59 1.32 3.68 13.02
C ASP A 59 1.60 4.85 12.09
N TRP A 60 0.56 5.30 11.39
CA TRP A 60 0.70 6.42 10.47
C TRP A 60 1.14 7.73 11.12
N PRO A 61 0.61 8.15 12.28
CA PRO A 61 1.16 9.30 13.01
C PRO A 61 2.67 9.19 13.29
N ASP A 62 3.17 8.03 13.71
CA ASP A 62 4.63 7.81 13.90
C ASP A 62 5.41 8.03 12.59
N LEU A 63 4.91 7.48 11.49
CA LEU A 63 5.48 7.69 10.17
C LEU A 63 5.41 9.15 9.71
N GLU A 64 4.31 9.86 9.96
CA GLU A 64 4.15 11.29 9.65
C GLU A 64 5.11 12.17 10.48
N GLN A 65 5.39 11.79 11.72
CA GLN A 65 6.30 12.52 12.61
C GLN A 65 7.77 12.30 12.23
N ARG A 66 8.13 11.07 11.86
CA ARG A 66 9.51 10.69 11.53
C ARG A 66 9.90 11.06 10.10
N VAL A 67 9.00 10.86 9.14
CA VAL A 67 9.27 11.08 7.72
C VAL A 67 8.79 12.45 7.27
N LYS A 68 9.73 13.40 7.18
CA LYS A 68 9.47 14.76 6.73
C LYS A 68 8.94 14.78 5.29
N GLY A 69 7.65 15.09 5.16
CA GLY A 69 6.96 15.24 3.86
C GLY A 69 5.71 14.37 3.72
N ILE A 70 5.53 13.38 4.60
CA ILE A 70 4.27 12.68 4.74
C ILE A 70 3.42 13.44 5.78
N LYS A 71 2.51 14.27 5.27
CA LYS A 71 1.49 14.95 6.08
C LYS A 71 0.16 14.23 5.94
N THR A 72 -0.83 14.58 6.78
CA THR A 72 -2.17 13.98 6.77
C THR A 72 -2.79 13.81 5.38
N LYS A 73 -2.72 14.84 4.51
CA LYS A 73 -3.29 14.77 3.15
C LYS A 73 -2.50 13.84 2.23
N SER A 74 -1.17 13.81 2.36
CA SER A 74 -0.31 12.91 1.60
C SER A 74 -0.47 11.47 2.09
N ALA A 75 -0.48 11.24 3.41
CA ALA A 75 -0.67 9.92 4.01
C ALA A 75 -1.94 9.22 3.54
N VAL A 76 -3.06 9.95 3.45
CA VAL A 76 -4.32 9.43 2.88
C VAL A 76 -4.12 9.00 1.43
N ARG A 77 -3.53 9.86 0.59
CA ARG A 77 -3.28 9.54 -0.82
C ARG A 77 -2.31 8.38 -1.02
N LEU A 78 -1.29 8.29 -0.18
CA LEU A 78 -0.35 7.18 -0.17
C LEU A 78 -1.08 5.89 0.20
N SER A 79 -2.00 5.95 1.17
CA SER A 79 -2.82 4.81 1.52
C SER A 79 -3.79 4.39 0.42
N GLU A 80 -4.41 5.35 -0.26
CA GLU A 80 -5.23 5.10 -1.45
C GLU A 80 -4.41 4.51 -2.61
N ALA A 81 -3.14 4.90 -2.71
CA ALA A 81 -2.18 4.34 -3.67
C ALA A 81 -1.65 2.96 -3.26
N GLY A 82 -2.07 2.41 -2.11
CA GLY A 82 -1.74 1.06 -1.65
C GLY A 82 -0.64 0.98 -0.59
N LEU A 83 -0.15 2.10 -0.05
CA LEU A 83 0.77 2.09 1.09
C LEU A 83 0.01 1.75 2.39
N THR A 84 0.58 0.90 3.23
CA THR A 84 0.06 0.63 4.57
C THR A 84 1.16 0.74 5.61
N VAL A 85 0.75 0.90 6.88
CA VAL A 85 1.66 0.84 8.02
C VAL A 85 1.16 -0.25 8.93
N ASP A 86 1.94 -1.32 9.11
CA ASP A 86 1.55 -2.46 9.95
C ASP A 86 0.20 -3.05 9.50
N GLY A 87 0.03 -3.19 8.17
CA GLY A 87 -1.22 -3.62 7.53
C GLY A 87 -2.41 -2.65 7.66
N LYS A 88 -2.24 -1.48 8.31
CA LYS A 88 -3.33 -0.51 8.51
C LYS A 88 -3.32 0.55 7.40
N PRO A 89 -4.44 0.75 6.68
CA PRO A 89 -4.58 1.89 5.77
C PRO A 89 -4.85 3.19 6.54
N ARG A 90 -4.40 4.34 6.00
CA ARG A 90 -4.77 5.67 6.51
C ARG A 90 -6.10 6.09 5.90
N LYS A 91 -7.15 6.06 6.70
CA LYS A 91 -8.40 6.73 6.33
C LYS A 91 -8.25 8.24 6.47
N ALA A 92 -8.89 8.98 5.56
CA ALA A 92 -9.07 10.41 5.75
C ALA A 92 -9.81 10.62 7.08
N ILE A 93 -9.17 11.32 8.01
CA ILE A 93 -9.87 11.88 9.15
C ILE A 93 -10.83 12.92 8.57
N ALA A 94 -12.12 12.60 8.53
CA ALA A 94 -13.15 13.58 8.25
C ALA A 94 -12.94 14.72 9.26
N LYS A 95 -12.57 15.91 8.78
CA LYS A 95 -12.49 17.09 9.63
C LYS A 95 -13.91 17.33 10.15
N THR A 96 -14.19 16.89 11.37
CA THR A 96 -15.38 17.32 12.09
C THR A 96 -15.25 18.83 12.27
N LYS A 97 -16.17 19.55 11.63
CA LYS A 97 -16.28 21.01 11.67
C LYS A 97 -16.71 21.47 13.05
#